data_AF-A0A2V6NEF4-F1
#
_entry.id   AF-A0A2V6NEF4-F1
#
_cell.length_a   1.000
_cell.length_b   1.000
_cell.length_c   1.000
_cell.angle_alpha   90.00
_cell.angle_beta   90.00
_cell.angle_gamma   90.00
#
_symmetry.space_group_name_H-M   'P 1'
#
loop_
_entity.id
_entity.type
_entity.pdbx_description
1 polymer ?
#
loop_
_entity_poly.entity_id
_entity_poly.type
_entity_poly.pdbx_seq_one_letter_code
_entity_poly.pdbx_strand_id
1 'polypeptide(L)'
;MQVMQVTVDAAKFRQLQESEQLFLVRLGQVRNDIRHIRQMVVTAHNGVKAYKGIEHELALHSLILAVRLWCAALDEAETVIRTAWHRSRLSAKVHGKLSADAINALKCFQRYFAKASLVRTVRDKFASHYDRDVITAGLQRVAGDYTFVTGERSGNIFYNFAEAVRNASLLDEVGAL
;
A
#
# COMPACT_ATOMS: atom_id res chain seq x y z
N MET A 1 18.73 -18.32 -5.45
CA MET A 1 19.02 -16.95 -5.94
C MET A 1 20.34 -16.52 -5.33
N GLN A 2 21.35 -16.18 -6.14
CA GLN A 2 22.60 -15.63 -5.61
C GLN A 2 22.35 -14.20 -5.10
N VAL A 3 22.79 -13.92 -3.87
CA VAL A 3 22.75 -12.57 -3.30
C VAL A 3 24.02 -11.85 -3.75
N MET A 4 23.86 -10.73 -4.47
CA MET A 4 24.97 -9.88 -4.87
C MET A 4 24.99 -8.63 -3.98
N GLN A 5 26.17 -8.30 -3.46
CA GLN A 5 26.41 -7.03 -2.78
C GLN A 5 27.12 -6.08 -3.76
N VAL A 6 26.56 -4.88 -3.92
CA VAL A 6 27.16 -3.81 -4.72
C VAL A 6 27.39 -2.62 -3.80
N THR A 7 28.65 -2.18 -3.71
CA THR A 7 29.02 -0.99 -2.94
C THR A 7 29.10 0.21 -3.88
N VAL A 8 28.36 1.26 -3.58
CA VAL A 8 28.43 2.54 -4.30
C VAL A 8 29.10 3.55 -3.38
N ASP A 9 30.21 4.14 -3.85
CA ASP A 9 30.88 5.22 -3.12
C ASP A 9 30.00 6.48 -3.05
N ALA A 10 29.96 7.10 -1.87
CA ALA A 10 29.14 8.28 -1.62
C ALA A 10 29.57 9.48 -2.47
N ALA A 11 30.88 9.66 -2.71
CA ALA A 11 31.37 10.75 -3.55
C ALA A 11 30.93 10.52 -5.01
N LYS A 12 31.03 9.29 -5.52
CA LYS A 12 30.48 8.93 -6.84
C LYS A 12 28.97 9.13 -6.94
N PHE A 13 28.20 8.78 -5.93
CA PHE A 13 26.74 9.01 -5.94
C PHE A 13 26.41 10.50 -6.04
N ARG A 14 27.15 11.35 -5.32
CA ARG A 14 26.98 12.81 -5.35
C ARG A 14 27.36 13.46 -6.68
N GLN A 15 28.04 12.75 -7.58
CA GLN A 15 28.34 13.23 -8.94
C GLN A 15 27.13 13.14 -9.89
N LEU A 16 26.09 12.38 -9.52
CA LEU A 16 24.83 12.33 -10.28
C LEU A 16 24.12 13.68 -10.22
N GLN A 17 23.27 13.97 -11.21
CA GLN A 17 22.43 15.17 -11.13
C GLN A 17 21.45 15.03 -9.96
N GLU A 18 21.10 16.14 -9.30
CA GLU A 18 20.22 16.14 -8.11
C GLU A 18 18.91 15.38 -8.35
N SER A 19 18.28 15.58 -9.51
CA SER A 19 17.06 14.87 -9.90
C SER A 19 17.24 13.34 -9.99
N GLU A 20 18.42 12.86 -10.38
CA GLU A 20 18.74 11.44 -10.49
C GLU A 20 19.00 10.85 -9.10
N GLN A 21 19.72 11.58 -8.23
CA GLN A 21 19.92 11.21 -6.83
C GLN A 21 18.57 11.05 -6.11
N LEU A 22 17.71 12.07 -6.23
CA LEU A 22 16.41 12.10 -5.59
C LEU A 22 15.51 10.96 -6.09
N PHE A 23 15.51 10.70 -7.41
CA PHE A 23 14.74 9.60 -7.97
C PHE A 23 15.18 8.25 -7.41
N LEU A 24 16.49 7.98 -7.38
CA LEU A 24 17.02 6.70 -6.89
C LEU A 24 16.68 6.46 -5.42
N VAL A 25 16.81 7.49 -4.58
CA VAL A 25 16.45 7.41 -3.15
C VAL A 25 14.96 7.13 -2.98
N ARG A 26 14.10 7.89 -3.65
CA ARG A 26 12.63 7.71 -3.58
C ARG A 26 12.20 6.34 -4.08
N LEU A 27 12.78 5.87 -5.19
CA LEU A 27 12.49 4.55 -5.73
C LEU A 27 12.95 3.43 -4.77
N GLY A 28 14.10 3.62 -4.12
CA GLY A 28 14.58 2.73 -3.07
C GLY A 28 13.62 2.64 -1.88
N GLN A 29 13.11 3.79 -1.42
CA GLN A 29 12.10 3.86 -0.35
C GLN A 29 10.80 3.14 -0.76
N VAL A 30 10.25 3.46 -1.93
CA VAL A 30 9.07 2.80 -2.49
C VAL A 30 9.24 1.27 -2.52
N ARG A 31 10.39 0.78 -3.00
CA ARG A 31 10.68 -0.66 -3.05
C ARG A 31 10.74 -1.27 -1.65
N ASN A 32 11.36 -0.57 -0.69
CA ASN A 32 11.45 -1.04 0.68
C ASN A 32 10.05 -1.13 1.32
N ASP A 33 9.22 -0.11 1.16
CA ASP A 33 7.88 -0.07 1.73
C ASP A 33 7.01 -1.20 1.15
N ILE A 34 6.98 -1.34 -0.19
CA ILE A 34 6.25 -2.44 -0.85
C ILE A 34 6.73 -3.80 -0.36
N ARG A 35 8.03 -3.98 -0.10
CA ARG A 35 8.56 -5.25 0.42
C ARG A 35 8.04 -5.55 1.83
N HIS A 36 8.05 -4.56 2.73
CA HIS A 36 7.55 -4.75 4.10
C HIS A 36 6.04 -4.98 4.11
N ILE A 37 5.29 -4.19 3.35
CA ILE A 37 3.84 -4.33 3.22
C ILE A 37 3.48 -5.70 2.64
N ARG A 38 4.19 -6.17 1.61
CA ARG A 38 3.99 -7.52 1.07
C ARG A 38 4.14 -8.60 2.13
N GLN A 39 5.14 -8.48 3.02
CA GLN A 39 5.29 -9.42 4.11
C GLN A 39 4.09 -9.39 5.06
N MET A 40 3.61 -8.19 5.42
CA MET A 40 2.41 -8.04 6.25
C MET A 40 1.19 -8.70 5.60
N VAL A 41 0.97 -8.47 4.30
CA VAL A 41 -0.15 -9.08 3.57
C VAL A 41 -0.06 -10.60 3.57
N VAL A 42 1.11 -11.17 3.27
CA VAL A 42 1.29 -12.63 3.27
C VAL A 42 1.06 -13.21 4.66
N THR A 43 1.62 -12.60 5.70
CA THR A 43 1.44 -13.05 7.08
C THR A 43 -0.03 -12.99 7.49
N ALA A 44 -0.70 -11.85 7.27
CA ALA A 44 -2.10 -11.66 7.62
C ALA A 44 -3.02 -12.61 6.82
N HIS A 45 -2.80 -12.75 5.52
CA HIS A 45 -3.56 -13.69 4.67
C HIS A 45 -3.42 -15.15 5.14
N ASN A 46 -2.22 -15.56 5.52
CA ASN A 46 -2.01 -16.89 6.08
C ASN A 46 -2.73 -17.03 7.45
N GLY A 47 -2.72 -15.98 8.27
CA GLY A 47 -3.47 -15.94 9.53
C GLY A 47 -4.97 -16.08 9.32
N VAL A 48 -5.56 -15.37 8.36
CA VAL A 48 -6.98 -15.46 8.00
C VAL A 48 -7.36 -16.91 7.67
N LYS A 49 -6.50 -17.64 6.95
CA LYS A 49 -6.76 -19.05 6.61
C LYS A 49 -6.61 -20.00 7.80
N ALA A 50 -5.63 -19.76 8.66
CA ALA A 50 -5.24 -20.68 9.72
C ALA A 50 -6.04 -20.50 11.02
N TYR A 51 -6.32 -19.26 11.40
CA TYR A 51 -6.92 -18.93 12.68
C TYR A 51 -8.45 -19.00 12.66
N LYS A 52 -9.04 -19.04 13.86
CA LYS A 52 -10.48 -19.06 14.14
C LYS A 52 -10.77 -18.06 15.26
N GLY A 53 -12.04 -17.73 15.49
CA GLY A 53 -12.44 -16.81 16.56
C GLY A 53 -11.78 -15.43 16.45
N ILE A 54 -11.35 -14.88 17.58
CA ILE A 54 -10.80 -13.52 17.65
C ILE A 54 -9.49 -13.36 16.88
N GLU A 55 -8.65 -14.39 16.81
CA GLU A 55 -7.41 -14.37 16.04
C GLU A 55 -7.67 -14.30 14.53
N HIS A 56 -8.76 -14.90 14.05
CA HIS A 56 -9.19 -14.76 12.66
C HIS A 56 -9.60 -13.31 12.34
N GLU A 57 -10.39 -12.69 13.21
CA GLU A 57 -10.81 -11.28 13.05
C GLU A 57 -9.61 -10.34 13.05
N LEU A 58 -8.66 -10.52 13.97
CA LEU A 58 -7.43 -9.73 14.01
C LEU A 58 -6.58 -9.92 12.75
N ALA A 59 -6.50 -11.14 12.22
CA ALA A 59 -5.80 -11.40 10.96
C ALA A 59 -6.51 -10.74 9.76
N LEU A 60 -7.84 -10.73 9.74
CA LEU A 60 -8.63 -10.07 8.69
C LEU A 60 -8.41 -8.55 8.72
N HIS A 61 -8.50 -7.93 9.91
CA HIS A 61 -8.25 -6.49 10.06
C HIS A 61 -6.81 -6.13 9.67
N SER A 62 -5.84 -6.93 10.08
CA SER A 62 -4.44 -6.76 9.68
C SER A 62 -4.25 -6.86 8.16
N LEU A 63 -4.98 -7.76 7.50
CA LEU A 63 -4.94 -7.92 6.06
C LEU A 63 -5.47 -6.67 5.35
N ILE A 64 -6.64 -6.18 5.76
CA ILE A 64 -7.23 -4.97 5.15
C ILE A 64 -6.36 -3.74 5.41
N LEU A 65 -5.82 -3.57 6.62
CA LEU A 65 -4.84 -2.52 6.91
C LEU A 65 -3.63 -2.61 5.97
N ALA A 66 -3.05 -3.80 5.80
CA ALA A 66 -1.90 -3.99 4.94
C ALA A 66 -2.22 -3.70 3.46
N VAL A 67 -3.42 -4.05 2.98
CA VAL A 67 -3.89 -3.70 1.63
C VAL A 67 -4.04 -2.18 1.47
N ARG A 68 -4.59 -1.47 2.46
CA ARG A 68 -4.71 -0.01 2.45
C ARG A 68 -3.35 0.69 2.37
N LEU A 69 -2.38 0.22 3.16
CA LEU A 69 -0.99 0.69 3.09
C LEU A 69 -0.38 0.37 1.72
N TRP A 70 -0.69 -0.79 1.14
CA TRP A 70 -0.21 -1.15 -0.18
C TRP A 70 -0.75 -0.19 -1.25
N CYS A 71 -2.04 0.12 -1.23
CA CYS A 71 -2.64 1.10 -2.14
C CYS A 71 -1.98 2.47 -1.99
N ALA A 72 -1.79 2.96 -0.76
CA ALA A 72 -1.10 4.22 -0.52
C ALA A 72 0.33 4.23 -1.10
N ALA A 73 1.11 3.18 -0.83
CA ALA A 73 2.48 3.07 -1.34
C ALA A 73 2.56 2.98 -2.87
N LEU A 74 1.60 2.29 -3.52
CA LEU A 74 1.53 2.19 -4.98
C LEU A 74 1.15 3.52 -5.64
N ASP A 75 0.28 4.31 -5.01
CA ASP A 75 -0.07 5.64 -5.51
C ASP A 75 1.11 6.63 -5.41
N GLU A 76 1.86 6.57 -4.30
CA GLU A 76 3.12 7.34 -4.17
C GLU A 76 4.17 6.86 -5.19
N ALA A 77 4.28 5.55 -5.43
CA ALA A 77 5.14 5.00 -6.47
C ALA A 77 4.78 5.54 -7.87
N GLU A 78 3.48 5.65 -8.18
CA GLU A 78 2.99 6.26 -9.41
C GLU A 78 3.44 7.71 -9.52
N THR A 79 3.28 8.48 -8.44
CA THR A 79 3.68 9.88 -8.42
C THR A 79 5.19 10.03 -8.62
N VAL A 80 6.02 9.19 -7.99
CA VAL A 80 7.47 9.18 -8.19
C VAL A 80 7.82 8.87 -9.66
N ILE A 81 7.23 7.83 -10.25
CA ILE A 81 7.49 7.45 -11.64
C ILE A 81 7.02 8.57 -12.60
N ARG A 82 5.81 9.07 -12.44
CA ARG A 82 5.25 10.11 -13.30
C ARG A 82 6.03 11.42 -13.23
N THR A 83 6.42 11.85 -12.03
CA THR A 83 7.06 13.16 -11.84
C THR A 83 8.57 13.14 -12.01
N ALA A 84 9.25 12.06 -11.61
CA ALA A 84 10.70 12.00 -11.62
C ALA A 84 11.29 11.10 -12.72
N TRP A 85 10.56 10.09 -13.23
CA TRP A 85 11.03 9.29 -14.37
C TRP A 85 10.60 9.89 -15.72
N HIS A 86 9.32 10.25 -15.88
CA HIS A 86 8.80 10.72 -17.17
C HIS A 86 9.04 12.20 -17.47
N ARG A 87 9.02 13.06 -16.46
CA ARG A 87 9.27 14.50 -16.64
C ARG A 87 10.76 14.87 -16.53
N SER A 88 11.65 13.88 -16.46
CA SER A 88 13.09 14.09 -16.42
C SER A 88 13.79 13.47 -17.65
N ARG A 89 15.04 13.87 -17.88
CA ARG A 89 15.91 13.25 -18.89
C ARG A 89 16.36 11.83 -18.51
N LEU A 90 15.99 11.35 -17.31
CA LEU A 90 16.42 10.04 -16.81
C LEU A 90 15.86 8.90 -17.66
N SER A 91 14.59 8.99 -18.07
CA SER A 91 13.98 7.99 -18.96
C SER A 91 14.75 7.89 -20.28
N ALA A 92 15.10 9.00 -20.92
CA ALA A 92 15.89 9.00 -22.14
C ALA A 92 17.28 8.36 -21.97
N LYS A 93 17.93 8.55 -20.81
CA LYS A 93 19.26 8.00 -20.51
C LYS A 93 19.25 6.51 -20.14
N VAL A 94 18.22 6.06 -19.42
CA VAL A 94 18.22 4.77 -18.71
C VAL A 94 17.24 3.77 -19.32
N HIS A 95 16.17 4.20 -19.98
CA HIS A 95 15.12 3.30 -20.48
C HIS A 95 15.66 2.22 -21.43
N GLY A 96 16.59 2.58 -22.33
CA GLY A 96 17.24 1.62 -23.24
C GLY A 96 18.18 0.62 -22.55
N LYS A 97 18.50 0.83 -21.26
CA LYS A 97 19.32 -0.07 -20.44
C LYS A 97 18.49 -0.98 -19.53
N LEU A 98 17.17 -0.80 -19.50
CA LEU A 98 16.27 -1.67 -18.75
C LEU A 98 16.14 -3.03 -19.44
N SER A 99 15.96 -4.08 -18.63
CA SER A 99 15.59 -5.38 -19.17
C SER A 99 14.20 -5.33 -19.81
N ALA A 100 13.92 -6.28 -20.72
CA ALA A 100 12.59 -6.42 -21.32
C ALA A 100 11.49 -6.55 -20.25
N ASP A 101 11.75 -7.32 -19.18
CA ASP A 101 10.82 -7.47 -18.06
C ASP A 101 10.55 -6.15 -17.33
N ALA A 102 11.59 -5.34 -17.08
CA ALA A 102 11.43 -4.05 -16.43
C ALA A 102 10.63 -3.08 -17.31
N ILE A 103 10.85 -3.09 -18.62
CA ILE A 103 10.08 -2.29 -19.58
C ILE A 103 8.61 -2.71 -19.58
N ASN A 104 8.35 -4.02 -19.62
CA ASN A 104 6.99 -4.56 -19.60
C ASN A 104 6.28 -4.27 -18.29
N ALA A 105 6.95 -4.44 -17.15
CA ALA A 105 6.41 -4.11 -15.83
C ALA A 105 6.05 -2.62 -15.73
N LEU A 106 6.93 -1.73 -16.20
CA LEU A 106 6.67 -0.30 -16.25
C LEU A 106 5.44 0.02 -17.11
N LYS A 107 5.34 -0.56 -18.30
CA LYS A 107 4.18 -0.38 -19.19
C LYS A 107 2.87 -0.83 -18.55
N CYS A 108 2.87 -2.01 -17.90
CA CYS A 108 1.70 -2.53 -17.20
C CYS A 108 1.30 -1.61 -16.04
N PHE A 109 2.28 -1.18 -15.25
CA PHE A 109 2.07 -0.26 -14.13
C PHE A 109 1.45 1.06 -14.61
N GLN A 110 2.03 1.70 -15.63
CA GLN A 110 1.48 2.93 -16.20
C GLN A 110 0.06 2.75 -16.74
N ARG A 111 -0.21 1.65 -17.44
CA ARG A 111 -1.53 1.37 -18.01
C ARG A 111 -2.58 1.27 -16.91
N TYR A 112 -2.26 0.63 -15.79
CA TYR A 112 -3.16 0.52 -14.65
C TYR A 112 -3.52 1.90 -14.06
N PHE A 113 -2.54 2.80 -13.93
CA PHE A 113 -2.74 4.14 -13.36
C PHE A 113 -3.19 5.20 -14.36
N ALA A 114 -3.26 4.88 -15.66
CA ALA A 114 -3.71 5.80 -16.70
C ALA A 114 -5.20 6.18 -16.59
N LYS A 115 -5.99 5.39 -15.87
CA LYS A 115 -7.42 5.63 -15.62
C LYS A 115 -7.70 5.70 -14.12
N ALA A 116 -8.96 5.88 -13.75
CA ALA A 116 -9.41 5.61 -12.39
C ALA A 116 -8.96 4.19 -11.99
N SER A 117 -8.39 4.07 -10.80
CA SER A 117 -7.85 2.81 -10.29
C SER A 117 -8.41 2.53 -8.89
N LEU A 118 -8.55 1.24 -8.56
CA LEU A 118 -8.94 0.82 -7.22
C LEU A 118 -7.92 1.31 -6.18
N VAL A 119 -6.64 1.34 -6.54
CA VAL A 119 -5.59 1.89 -5.70
C VAL A 119 -5.89 3.34 -5.28
N ARG A 120 -6.21 4.22 -6.24
CA ARG A 120 -6.54 5.62 -5.92
C ARG A 120 -7.80 5.72 -5.08
N THR A 121 -8.82 4.96 -5.42
CA THR A 121 -10.09 4.92 -4.67
C THR A 121 -9.87 4.54 -3.20
N VAL A 122 -9.12 3.45 -2.95
CA VAL A 122 -8.79 3.01 -1.60
C VAL A 122 -7.90 4.02 -0.88
N ARG A 123 -6.92 4.60 -1.58
CA ARG A 123 -6.02 5.61 -1.01
C ARG A 123 -6.79 6.85 -0.56
N ASP A 124 -7.56 7.44 -1.46
CA ASP A 124 -8.24 8.73 -1.26
C ASP A 124 -9.37 8.65 -0.23
N LYS A 125 -10.02 7.48 -0.09
CA LYS A 125 -11.15 7.32 0.84
C LYS A 125 -10.80 6.56 2.12
N PHE A 126 -9.81 5.67 2.09
CA PHE A 126 -9.60 4.70 3.17
C PHE A 126 -8.17 4.59 3.69
N ALA A 127 -7.12 5.12 3.05
CA ALA A 127 -5.76 4.96 3.59
C ALA A 127 -5.61 5.66 4.96
N SER A 128 -5.94 6.94 5.04
CA SER A 128 -5.87 7.72 6.28
C SER A 128 -7.02 8.71 6.47
N HIS A 129 -8.08 8.60 5.65
CA HIS A 129 -9.25 9.46 5.72
C HIS A 129 -10.33 8.80 6.59
N TYR A 130 -10.94 9.61 7.46
CA TYR A 130 -12.04 9.24 8.38
C TYR A 130 -13.29 10.00 7.97
N ASP A 131 -13.67 9.83 6.70
CA ASP A 131 -14.77 10.57 6.10
C ASP A 131 -16.11 10.21 6.76
N ARG A 132 -16.89 11.23 7.13
CA ARG A 132 -18.15 11.08 7.86
C ARG A 132 -19.17 10.26 7.06
N ASP A 133 -19.27 10.51 5.76
CA ASP A 133 -20.28 9.88 4.91
C ASP A 133 -19.92 8.40 4.72
N VAL A 134 -18.64 8.11 4.52
CA VAL A 134 -18.10 6.74 4.47
C VAL A 134 -18.38 5.98 5.77
N ILE A 135 -18.14 6.60 6.93
CA ILE A 135 -18.41 5.97 8.24
C ILE A 135 -19.90 5.76 8.45
N THR A 136 -20.73 6.75 8.12
CA THR A 136 -22.19 6.67 8.26
C THR A 136 -22.77 5.54 7.40
N ALA A 137 -22.29 5.40 6.17
CA ALA A 137 -22.66 4.31 5.28
C ALA A 137 -22.26 2.93 5.85
N GLY A 138 -21.08 2.83 6.47
CA GLY A 138 -20.62 1.58 7.11
C GLY A 138 -21.45 1.21 8.34
N LEU A 139 -21.80 2.19 9.16
CA LEU A 139 -22.66 1.99 10.34
C LEU A 139 -24.03 1.41 9.99
N GLN A 140 -24.59 1.77 8.83
CA GLN A 140 -25.86 1.21 8.35
C GLN A 140 -25.75 -0.25 7.87
N ARG A 141 -24.53 -0.73 7.57
CA ARG A 141 -24.29 -2.06 7.01
C ARG A 141 -23.89 -3.09 8.07
N VAL A 142 -23.20 -2.66 9.12
CA VAL A 142 -22.75 -3.58 10.17
C VAL A 142 -23.91 -3.87 11.11
N ALA A 143 -24.39 -5.12 11.11
CA ALA A 143 -25.40 -5.62 12.03
C ALA A 143 -24.80 -6.63 13.04
N GLY A 144 -25.41 -6.75 14.22
CA GLY A 144 -25.03 -7.71 15.25
C GLY A 144 -24.52 -7.09 16.55
N ASP A 145 -24.19 -7.95 17.52
CA ASP A 145 -23.64 -7.56 18.81
C ASP A 145 -22.17 -7.13 18.66
N TYR A 146 -21.78 -6.08 19.39
CA TYR A 146 -20.41 -5.58 19.36
C TYR A 146 -19.64 -5.99 20.61
N THR A 147 -18.52 -6.66 20.39
CA THR A 147 -17.60 -7.04 21.47
C THR A 147 -16.52 -5.99 21.65
N PHE A 148 -16.26 -5.62 22.90
CA PHE A 148 -15.15 -4.76 23.30
C PHE A 148 -14.25 -5.53 24.28
N VAL A 149 -12.92 -5.50 24.09
CA VAL A 149 -11.94 -6.23 24.91
C VAL A 149 -11.17 -5.30 25.87
N THR A 150 -11.74 -4.95 27.01
CA THR A 150 -11.11 -3.99 27.95
C THR A 150 -10.06 -4.60 28.87
N GLY A 151 -9.14 -3.78 29.38
CA GLY A 151 -8.17 -4.15 30.43
C GLY A 151 -7.88 -2.99 31.38
N GLU A 152 -7.37 -3.29 32.58
CA GLU A 152 -7.10 -2.31 33.66
C GLU A 152 -6.21 -1.12 33.22
N ARG A 153 -5.37 -1.32 32.20
CA ARG A 153 -4.40 -0.32 31.71
C ARG A 153 -4.62 0.14 30.26
N SER A 154 -5.69 -0.30 29.60
CA SER A 154 -5.90 -0.05 28.17
C SER A 154 -7.38 0.21 27.87
N GLY A 155 -7.70 1.49 27.71
CA GLY A 155 -9.03 1.96 27.34
C GLY A 155 -9.08 2.45 25.89
N ASN A 156 -9.10 1.51 24.93
CA ASN A 156 -9.85 1.70 23.68
C ASN A 156 -9.99 0.37 22.96
N ILE A 157 -11.22 -0.13 22.85
CA ILE A 157 -11.44 -1.49 22.34
C ILE A 157 -12.62 -1.64 21.41
N PHE A 158 -13.06 -0.50 20.89
CA PHE A 158 -13.88 -0.46 19.70
C PHE A 158 -13.10 -0.83 18.44
N TYR A 159 -11.88 -1.37 18.54
CA TYR A 159 -11.06 -1.72 17.38
C TYR A 159 -11.82 -2.64 16.43
N ASN A 160 -12.42 -3.72 16.92
CA ASN A 160 -13.17 -4.64 16.08
C ASN A 160 -14.38 -3.96 15.43
N PHE A 161 -15.14 -3.17 16.19
CA PHE A 161 -16.29 -2.45 15.65
C PHE A 161 -15.89 -1.39 14.60
N ALA A 162 -14.90 -0.56 14.90
CA ALA A 162 -14.44 0.51 14.02
C ALA A 162 -13.84 -0.04 12.73
N GLU A 163 -13.04 -1.12 12.81
CA GLU A 163 -12.52 -1.80 11.62
C GLU A 163 -13.63 -2.51 10.86
N ALA A 164 -14.61 -3.14 11.50
CA ALA A 164 -15.75 -3.74 10.82
C ALA A 164 -16.55 -2.70 10.01
N VAL A 165 -16.87 -1.54 10.63
CA VAL A 165 -17.55 -0.42 9.95
C VAL A 165 -16.76 0.06 8.75
N ARG A 166 -15.45 0.28 8.93
CA ARG A 166 -14.58 0.78 7.85
C ARG A 166 -14.42 -0.25 6.73
N ASN A 167 -14.27 -1.53 7.08
CA ASN A 167 -14.10 -2.61 6.13
C ASN A 167 -15.37 -2.84 5.32
N ALA A 168 -16.55 -2.75 5.95
CA ALA A 168 -17.82 -2.80 5.24
C ALA A 168 -17.92 -1.68 4.19
N SER A 169 -17.61 -0.44 4.57
CA SER A 169 -17.60 0.68 3.62
C SER A 169 -16.56 0.51 2.50
N LEU A 170 -15.38 -0.02 2.81
CA LEU A 170 -14.33 -0.27 1.82
C LEU A 170 -14.79 -1.32 0.80
N LEU A 171 -15.32 -2.45 1.28
CA LEU A 171 -15.76 -3.54 0.42
C LEU A 171 -16.92 -3.11 -0.49
N ASP A 172 -17.84 -2.29 0.03
CA ASP A 172 -18.94 -1.69 -0.75
C ASP A 172 -18.39 -0.79 -1.88
N GLU A 173 -17.48 0.12 -1.54
CA GLU A 173 -16.89 1.06 -2.50
C GLU A 173 -16.16 0.34 -3.64
N VAL A 174 -15.50 -0.79 -3.35
CA VAL A 174 -14.78 -1.58 -4.37
C VAL A 174 -15.65 -2.64 -5.05
N GLY A 175 -16.94 -2.72 -4.74
CA GLY A 175 -17.90 -3.65 -5.33
C GLY A 175 -17.66 -5.12 -4.93
N ALA A 176 -17.23 -5.35 -3.69
CA ALA A 176 -16.92 -6.68 -3.13
C ALA A 176 -17.89 -7.12 -2.01
N LEU A 177 -19.02 -6.42 -1.86
CA LEU A 177 -20.16 -6.79 -1.01
C LEU A 177 -21.37 -7.24 -1.83
#